data_AF-R6NU96-F1
#
_entry.id   AF-R6NU96-F1
#
_cell.length_a   1.000
_cell.length_b   1.000
_cell.length_c   1.000
_cell.angle_alpha   90.00
_cell.angle_beta   90.00
_cell.angle_gamma   90.00
#
_symmetry.space_group_name_H-M   'P 1'
#
loop_
_entity.id
_entity.type
_entity.pdbx_description
1 polymer ?
#
loop_
_entity_poly.entity_id
_entity_poly.type
_entity_poly.pdbx_seq_one_letter_code
_entity_poly.pdbx_strand_id
1 'polypeptide(L)'
;MKKTLILISIIIPLASCNIRNNSVSRISTIDSTLQMKVDSILQNRLSELDATAGQVIVMEVQTGEIKASAGTELKPQESGLIRTASLLAALETKTIQLSDTVDVGNGTLIIGKDTLLDHNWYRGGYGKITIQQGFGLSSNIANYKTAKHTFKDAQAFAKALTKYGYQVKDTSLVYNPSGYGVFTTPLQNLTFYNAIAQGTIGDKAAVNNIKRALEYTVTDGLAKPAMSDKVKIAGATGTIQLPNGEYAVEFCGYFPADNPQYSIIVSINKKDKPASGGLMAGTVFRQIAELMMEEECANVESLEFWTADTILKINRELVALISPLYQYVYTDSLSSLSFENDLKWMNEYRKRLCKYYNAKKLGTDTISEYAKADTVIEASRKLWELDSDDSTMGMNVRNGVEYTRLIFQQFNEYAQLFDICKTEQQRKLLKDEITAWYELEELLSKAYADCTYLKYWGGSCTSSASSAGMLKILESHITLYRRDKSILKNDFETWDNQGIYVECVKELPVNCFLIKLKESIYEEENGNDYAELLKTTKKDISELSSKINKWITAHQAWIKEIDEYSSEAISEKYLGNTLIELSCAISSI
;
A
#
# COMPACT_ATOMS: atom_id res chain seq x y z
N MET A 1 -59.65 -9.60 60.06
CA MET A 1 -59.79 -8.56 59.00
C MET A 1 -58.67 -8.77 57.99
N LYS A 2 -58.99 -9.34 56.83
CA LYS A 2 -58.05 -9.62 55.73
C LYS A 2 -57.72 -8.31 55.00
N LYS A 3 -56.44 -8.00 54.78
CA LYS A 3 -56.02 -7.05 53.74
C LYS A 3 -55.44 -7.86 52.57
N THR A 4 -56.20 -7.82 51.49
CA THR A 4 -55.91 -8.39 50.18
C THR A 4 -54.85 -7.53 49.49
N LEU A 5 -53.76 -8.14 49.04
CA LEU A 5 -52.89 -7.57 48.00
C LEU A 5 -52.88 -8.57 46.85
N ILE A 6 -53.52 -8.16 45.76
CA ILE A 6 -53.65 -8.93 44.53
C ILE A 6 -52.35 -8.76 43.75
N LEU A 7 -51.57 -9.84 43.62
CA LEU A 7 -50.46 -9.93 42.68
C LEU A 7 -51.07 -10.28 41.31
N ILE A 8 -51.03 -9.34 40.36
CA ILE A 8 -51.42 -9.61 38.97
C ILE A 8 -50.22 -10.29 38.28
N SER A 9 -50.28 -11.61 38.18
CA SER A 9 -49.39 -12.40 37.33
C SER A 9 -49.88 -12.30 35.88
N ILE A 10 -49.17 -11.54 35.05
CA ILE A 10 -49.39 -11.55 33.60
C ILE A 10 -48.63 -12.76 33.04
N ILE A 11 -49.39 -13.80 32.70
CA ILE A 11 -48.93 -14.95 31.90
C ILE A 11 -48.99 -14.52 30.43
N ILE A 12 -47.84 -14.36 29.78
CA ILE A 12 -47.75 -14.22 28.33
C ILE A 12 -47.44 -15.60 27.75
N PRO A 13 -48.21 -16.09 26.75
CA PRO A 13 -47.99 -17.40 26.15
C PRO A 13 -46.71 -17.40 25.32
N LEU A 14 -45.85 -18.39 25.57
CA LEU A 14 -44.72 -18.76 24.73
C LEU A 14 -45.24 -19.20 23.35
N ALA A 15 -45.21 -18.29 22.38
CA ALA A 15 -45.23 -18.66 20.98
C ALA A 15 -43.80 -19.04 20.57
N SER A 16 -43.54 -20.35 20.44
CA SER A 16 -42.34 -20.88 19.80
C SER A 16 -42.27 -20.40 18.35
N CYS A 17 -41.48 -19.35 18.10
CA CYS A 17 -40.89 -19.11 16.80
C CYS A 17 -39.47 -19.66 16.83
N ASN A 18 -39.23 -20.68 16.01
CA ASN A 18 -37.91 -21.20 15.70
C ASN A 18 -37.03 -20.05 15.19
N ILE A 19 -36.20 -19.49 16.06
CA ILE A 19 -35.06 -18.69 15.66
C ILE A 19 -34.11 -19.65 14.94
N ARG A 20 -34.06 -19.56 13.61
CA ARG A 20 -32.99 -20.14 12.81
C ARG A 20 -31.67 -19.68 13.44
N ASN A 21 -30.86 -20.65 13.88
CA ASN A 21 -29.45 -20.43 14.16
C ASN A 21 -28.77 -19.97 12.87
N ASN A 22 -28.82 -18.66 12.59
CA ASN A 22 -27.78 -18.05 11.80
C ASN A 22 -26.58 -17.92 12.74
N SER A 23 -25.76 -18.96 12.76
CA SER A 23 -24.35 -18.81 13.11
C SER A 23 -23.78 -17.82 12.09
N VAL A 24 -23.83 -16.53 12.41
CA VAL A 24 -22.94 -15.55 11.79
C VAL A 24 -21.55 -16.04 12.18
N SER A 25 -20.87 -16.71 11.26
CA SER A 25 -19.45 -16.93 11.41
C SER A 25 -18.84 -15.56 11.61
N ARG A 26 -18.32 -15.27 12.81
CA ARG A 26 -17.37 -14.18 12.98
C ARG A 26 -16.18 -14.59 12.12
N ILE A 27 -16.12 -14.07 10.91
CA ILE A 27 -14.91 -14.12 10.10
C ILE A 27 -13.85 -13.40 10.96
N SER A 28 -12.86 -14.16 11.41
CA SER A 28 -11.74 -13.62 12.15
C SER A 28 -10.98 -12.67 11.22
N THR A 29 -10.79 -11.41 11.62
CA THR A 29 -9.96 -10.44 10.89
C THR A 29 -8.46 -10.70 11.07
N ILE A 30 -8.11 -11.67 11.94
CA ILE A 30 -6.73 -12.09 12.19
C ILE A 30 -6.21 -12.88 11.00
N ASP A 31 -5.11 -12.40 10.44
CA ASP A 31 -4.29 -13.13 9.47
C ASP A 31 -3.44 -14.15 10.24
N SER A 32 -3.70 -15.44 10.02
CA SER A 32 -3.03 -16.53 10.73
C SER A 32 -1.52 -16.62 10.42
N THR A 33 -1.10 -16.24 9.22
CA THR A 33 0.31 -16.24 8.82
C THR A 33 1.05 -15.09 9.49
N LEU A 34 0.50 -13.89 9.41
CA LEU A 34 1.02 -12.70 10.08
C LEU A 34 1.07 -12.92 11.59
N GLN A 35 0.01 -13.50 12.17
CA GLN A 35 -0.07 -13.82 13.59
C GLN A 35 1.07 -14.72 14.07
N MET A 36 1.40 -15.79 13.33
CA MET A 36 2.53 -16.68 13.69
C MET A 36 3.88 -15.97 13.59
N LYS A 37 4.08 -15.14 12.55
CA LYS A 37 5.32 -14.39 12.34
C LYS A 37 5.53 -13.33 13.42
N VAL A 38 4.49 -12.55 13.72
CA VAL A 38 4.51 -11.54 14.78
C VAL A 38 4.75 -12.17 16.15
N ASP A 39 4.11 -13.31 16.44
CA ASP A 39 4.37 -14.03 17.70
C ASP A 39 5.81 -14.52 17.78
N SER A 40 6.35 -15.13 16.72
CA SER A 40 7.75 -15.57 16.66
C SER A 40 8.74 -14.42 16.92
N ILE A 41 8.57 -13.28 16.24
CA ILE A 41 9.40 -12.08 16.44
C ILE A 41 9.32 -11.62 17.90
N LEU A 42 8.11 -11.56 18.47
CA LEU A 42 7.91 -11.14 19.84
C LEU A 42 8.57 -12.13 20.83
N GLN A 43 8.30 -13.43 20.72
CA GLN A 43 8.85 -14.43 21.65
C GLN A 43 10.38 -14.45 21.64
N ASN A 44 11.00 -14.38 20.46
CA ASN A 44 12.45 -14.26 20.33
C ASN A 44 12.97 -13.03 21.09
N ARG A 45 12.31 -11.88 20.91
CA ARG A 45 12.71 -10.66 21.59
C ARG A 45 12.50 -10.72 23.10
N LEU A 46 11.40 -11.31 23.57
CA LEU A 46 11.13 -11.45 25.00
C LEU A 46 12.19 -12.35 25.67
N SER A 47 12.58 -13.44 25.00
CA SER A 47 13.65 -14.31 25.47
C SER A 47 15.01 -13.61 25.52
N GLU A 48 15.38 -12.87 24.47
CA GLU A 48 16.64 -12.10 24.43
C GLU A 48 16.76 -11.06 25.55
N LEU A 49 15.62 -10.49 25.97
CA LEU A 49 15.58 -9.39 26.94
C LEU A 49 15.35 -9.84 28.38
N ASP A 50 15.14 -11.15 28.62
CA ASP A 50 14.62 -11.71 29.87
C ASP A 50 13.38 -10.92 30.35
N ALA A 51 12.44 -10.72 29.42
CA ALA A 51 11.25 -9.92 29.64
C ALA A 51 10.18 -10.71 30.43
N THR A 52 9.45 -10.02 31.30
CA THR A 52 8.41 -10.64 32.13
C THR A 52 7.07 -10.76 31.40
N ALA A 53 6.79 -9.85 30.48
CA ALA A 53 5.63 -9.90 29.61
C ALA A 53 5.85 -9.06 28.34
N GLY A 54 5.11 -9.34 27.29
CA GLY A 54 5.01 -8.44 26.15
C GLY A 54 3.79 -8.71 25.30
N GLN A 55 3.40 -7.67 24.55
CA GLN A 55 2.25 -7.68 23.66
C GLN A 55 2.58 -6.91 22.39
N VAL A 56 2.14 -7.45 21.26
CA VAL A 56 2.12 -6.75 19.98
C VAL A 56 0.69 -6.76 19.44
N ILE A 57 0.23 -5.62 18.95
CA ILE A 57 -1.06 -5.52 18.23
C ILE A 57 -0.79 -4.81 16.91
N VAL A 58 -1.24 -5.41 15.81
CA VAL A 58 -1.19 -4.88 14.45
C VAL A 58 -2.61 -4.55 14.00
N MET A 59 -2.82 -3.31 13.55
CA MET A 59 -4.11 -2.78 13.13
C MET A 59 -4.02 -2.18 11.74
N GLU A 60 -4.99 -2.47 10.88
CA GLU A 60 -5.16 -1.79 9.60
C GLU A 60 -5.70 -0.37 9.82
N VAL A 61 -5.06 0.62 9.22
CA VAL A 61 -5.33 2.03 9.48
C VAL A 61 -6.73 2.41 9.05
N GLN A 62 -7.15 2.00 7.86
CA GLN A 62 -8.39 2.44 7.23
C GLN A 62 -9.62 1.87 7.96
N THR A 63 -9.57 0.59 8.33
CA THR A 63 -10.71 -0.15 8.88
C THR A 63 -10.70 -0.19 10.42
N GLY A 64 -9.53 -0.06 11.04
CA GLY A 64 -9.34 -0.31 12.47
C GLY A 64 -9.37 -1.79 12.84
N GLU A 65 -9.38 -2.69 11.85
CA GLU A 65 -9.36 -4.13 12.08
C GLU A 65 -8.01 -4.58 12.64
N ILE A 66 -8.05 -5.43 13.67
CA ILE A 66 -6.86 -6.07 14.20
C ILE A 66 -6.49 -7.23 13.26
N LYS A 67 -5.29 -7.16 12.68
CA LYS A 67 -4.74 -8.19 11.77
C LYS A 67 -3.87 -9.21 12.50
N ALA A 68 -3.23 -8.81 13.60
CA ALA A 68 -2.52 -9.72 14.51
C ALA A 68 -2.51 -9.15 15.94
N SER A 69 -2.56 -10.05 16.92
CA SER A 69 -2.40 -9.72 18.34
C SER A 69 -1.63 -10.84 19.04
N ALA A 70 -0.35 -10.62 19.33
CA ALA A 70 0.55 -11.64 19.88
C ALA A 70 1.01 -11.29 21.30
N GLY A 71 1.45 -12.33 22.03
CA GLY A 71 1.91 -12.20 23.40
C GLY A 71 0.81 -12.17 24.46
N THR A 72 1.17 -11.75 25.67
CA THR A 72 0.27 -11.70 26.82
C THR A 72 -0.45 -10.36 26.87
N GLU A 73 -1.77 -10.38 26.98
CA GLU A 73 -2.55 -9.15 27.15
C GLU A 73 -2.11 -8.39 28.41
N LEU A 74 -1.61 -7.16 28.21
CA LEU A 74 -1.14 -6.33 29.29
C LEU A 74 -2.31 -5.57 29.92
N LYS A 75 -2.40 -5.67 31.25
CA LYS A 75 -3.35 -4.88 32.05
C LYS A 75 -3.02 -3.38 31.93
N PRO A 76 -4.00 -2.50 32.16
CA PRO A 76 -3.74 -1.06 32.18
C PRO A 76 -2.57 -0.71 33.11
N GLN A 77 -1.57 -0.02 32.56
CA GLN A 77 -0.36 0.41 33.25
C GLN A 77 0.01 1.83 32.82
N GLU A 78 0.89 2.50 33.58
CA GLU A 78 1.41 3.80 33.17
C GLU A 78 2.21 3.68 31.87
N SER A 79 2.15 4.69 30.99
CA SER A 79 2.76 4.62 29.66
C SER A 79 3.51 5.89 29.31
N GLY A 80 4.74 5.74 28.82
CA GLY A 80 5.54 6.86 28.31
C GLY A 80 5.00 7.45 27.01
N LEU A 81 4.10 6.76 26.31
CA LEU A 81 3.50 7.21 25.05
C LEU A 81 2.52 8.38 25.22
N ILE A 82 2.10 8.68 26.45
CA ILE A 82 1.26 9.85 26.81
C ILE A 82 1.89 11.18 26.40
N ARG A 83 3.21 11.23 26.18
CA ARG A 83 3.89 12.42 25.65
C ARG A 83 3.36 12.85 24.29
N THR A 84 2.97 11.90 23.44
CA THR A 84 2.38 12.19 22.12
C THR A 84 1.02 12.85 22.28
N ALA A 85 0.19 12.34 23.18
CA ALA A 85 -1.10 12.95 23.53
C ALA A 85 -0.92 14.34 24.18
N SER A 86 0.12 14.50 25.01
CA SER A 86 0.46 15.77 25.65
C SER A 86 0.88 16.83 24.65
N LEU A 87 1.73 16.47 23.68
CA LEU A 87 2.17 17.37 22.62
C LEU A 87 1.00 17.72 21.68
N LEU A 88 0.18 16.74 21.29
CA LEU A 88 -1.00 17.00 20.47
C LEU A 88 -1.96 17.97 21.18
N ALA A 89 -2.28 17.72 22.45
CA ALA A 89 -3.12 18.61 23.25
C ALA A 89 -2.54 20.04 23.31
N ALA A 90 -1.22 20.18 23.45
CA ALA A 90 -0.58 21.48 23.48
C ALA A 90 -0.65 22.20 22.12
N LEU A 91 -0.39 21.49 21.01
CA LEU A 91 -0.47 22.03 19.66
C LEU A 91 -1.89 22.52 19.31
N GLU A 92 -2.93 21.82 19.78
CA GLU A 92 -4.33 22.22 19.56
C GLU A 92 -4.69 23.56 20.22
N THR A 93 -3.97 23.96 21.28
CA THR A 93 -4.19 25.27 21.90
C THR A 93 -3.66 26.43 21.05
N LYS A 94 -2.79 26.14 20.07
CA LYS A 94 -2.07 27.13 19.23
C LYS A 94 -1.20 28.10 20.02
N THR A 95 -0.94 27.81 21.30
CA THR A 95 -0.04 28.61 22.15
C THR A 95 1.43 28.27 21.91
N ILE A 96 1.70 27.14 21.27
CA ILE A 96 3.05 26.65 20.95
C ILE A 96 3.12 26.15 19.50
N GLN A 97 4.34 26.19 18.95
CA GLN A 97 4.71 25.62 17.67
C GLN A 97 5.91 24.69 17.84
N LEU A 98 6.05 23.71 16.94
CA LEU A 98 7.17 22.76 16.97
C LEU A 98 8.56 23.43 16.89
N SER A 99 8.64 24.59 16.24
CA SER A 99 9.86 25.40 16.11
C SER A 99 10.20 26.24 17.33
N ASP A 100 9.27 26.38 18.29
CA ASP A 100 9.51 27.15 19.50
C ASP A 100 10.63 26.50 20.30
N THR A 101 11.47 27.34 20.92
CA THR A 101 12.63 26.85 21.66
C THR A 101 12.35 26.76 23.15
N VAL A 102 12.81 25.68 23.76
CA VAL A 102 12.84 25.45 25.19
C VAL A 102 14.27 25.20 25.64
N ASP A 103 14.69 25.91 26.68
CA ASP A 103 15.98 25.65 27.33
C ASP A 103 15.82 24.52 28.34
N VAL A 104 16.47 23.39 28.12
CA VAL A 104 16.50 22.25 29.05
C VAL A 104 17.80 22.18 29.87
N GLY A 105 18.69 23.15 29.68
CA GLY A 105 19.95 23.28 30.40
C GLY A 105 20.81 22.03 30.31
N ASN A 106 21.43 21.66 31.43
CA ASN A 106 22.25 20.46 31.55
C ASN A 106 21.44 19.17 31.76
N GLY A 107 20.14 19.18 31.47
CA GLY A 107 19.26 18.02 31.66
C GLY A 107 18.80 17.82 33.11
N THR A 108 19.01 18.80 33.99
CA THR A 108 18.51 18.78 35.37
C THR A 108 17.65 20.01 35.65
N LEU A 109 16.44 19.81 36.18
CA LEU A 109 15.54 20.90 36.58
C LEU A 109 14.97 20.65 37.98
N ILE A 110 15.22 21.58 38.89
CA ILE A 110 14.65 21.56 40.25
C ILE A 110 13.27 22.22 40.24
N ILE A 111 12.26 21.52 40.76
CA ILE A 111 10.86 21.98 40.83
C ILE A 111 10.38 21.79 42.27
N GLY A 112 10.48 22.85 43.08
CA GLY A 112 10.17 22.76 44.51
C GLY A 112 11.11 21.77 45.20
N LYS A 113 10.56 20.67 45.72
CA LYS A 113 11.32 19.58 46.35
C LYS A 113 11.74 18.46 45.39
N ASP A 114 11.22 18.47 44.16
CA ASP A 114 11.45 17.43 43.17
C ASP A 114 12.56 17.83 42.20
N THR A 115 13.24 16.84 41.62
CA THR A 115 14.23 17.05 40.56
C THR A 115 13.84 16.25 39.32
N LEU A 116 13.57 16.95 38.23
CA LEU A 116 13.26 16.36 36.93
C LEU A 116 14.56 16.21 36.12
N LEU A 117 14.84 14.99 35.66
CA LEU A 117 16.06 14.64 34.96
C LEU A 117 15.75 14.17 33.53
N ASP A 118 16.46 14.70 32.54
CA ASP A 118 16.50 14.12 31.20
C ASP A 118 17.44 12.91 31.19
N HIS A 119 17.20 11.91 30.34
CA HIS A 119 17.99 10.66 30.34
C HIS A 119 19.50 10.87 30.12
N ASN A 120 19.92 12.02 29.56
CA ASN A 120 21.30 12.39 29.30
C ASN A 120 21.84 13.46 30.30
N TRP A 121 21.20 13.67 31.45
CA TRP A 121 21.61 14.67 32.46
C TRP A 121 23.08 14.55 32.87
N TYR A 122 23.59 13.32 32.99
CA TYR A 122 24.98 13.03 33.34
C TYR A 122 25.97 13.24 32.18
N ARG A 123 25.49 13.64 30.99
CA ARG A 123 26.28 13.97 29.79
C ARG A 123 26.17 15.44 29.39
N GLY A 124 25.61 16.29 30.25
CA GLY A 124 25.50 17.74 30.01
C GLY A 124 24.20 18.19 29.35
N GLY A 125 23.18 17.31 29.23
CA GLY A 125 21.87 17.67 28.71
C GLY A 125 21.86 18.07 27.24
N TYR A 126 20.80 18.75 26.82
CA TYR A 126 20.62 19.21 25.43
C TYR A 126 20.74 20.73 25.26
N GLY A 127 20.86 21.50 26.35
CA GLY A 127 20.85 22.95 26.29
C GLY A 127 19.55 23.49 25.72
N LYS A 128 19.63 24.43 24.77
CA LYS A 128 18.46 25.03 24.11
C LYS A 128 18.11 24.25 22.85
N ILE A 129 16.89 23.72 22.81
CA ILE A 129 16.37 22.88 21.71
C ILE A 129 14.96 23.35 21.31
N THR A 130 14.49 22.94 20.13
CA THR A 130 13.08 23.16 19.74
C THR A 130 12.15 22.19 20.46
N ILE A 131 10.84 22.47 20.47
CA ILE A 131 9.82 21.53 20.96
C ILE A 131 9.86 20.23 20.16
N GLN A 132 10.05 20.29 18.84
CA GLN A 132 10.21 19.09 17.99
C GLN A 132 11.43 18.25 18.43
N GLN A 133 12.58 18.90 18.65
CA GLN A 133 13.78 18.24 19.15
C GLN A 133 13.54 17.65 20.55
N GLY A 134 12.88 18.40 21.44
CA GLY A 134 12.54 17.94 22.79
C GLY A 134 11.65 16.70 22.79
N PHE A 135 10.66 16.64 21.89
CA PHE A 135 9.82 15.45 21.68
C PHE A 135 10.64 14.29 21.09
N GLY A 136 11.43 14.55 20.03
CA GLY A 136 12.32 13.57 19.42
C GLY A 136 13.31 12.94 20.38
N LEU A 137 13.85 13.74 21.31
CA LEU A 137 14.84 13.33 22.31
C LEU A 137 14.21 12.79 23.60
N SER A 138 12.87 12.70 23.66
CA SER A 138 12.11 12.34 24.86
C SER A 138 12.57 13.09 26.12
N SER A 139 12.82 14.40 26.00
CA SER A 139 13.22 15.26 27.13
C SER A 139 12.04 15.45 28.08
N ASN A 140 12.23 15.03 29.34
CA ASN A 140 11.28 15.23 30.42
C ASN A 140 11.10 16.73 30.69
N ILE A 141 12.21 17.49 30.65
CA ILE A 141 12.20 18.92 30.93
C ILE A 141 11.50 19.70 29.81
N ALA A 142 11.77 19.38 28.55
CA ALA A 142 11.08 20.00 27.42
C ALA A 142 9.57 19.75 27.49
N ASN A 143 9.17 18.50 27.78
CA ASN A 143 7.78 18.10 27.90
C ASN A 143 7.07 18.85 29.05
N TYR A 144 7.69 18.90 30.24
CA TYR A 144 7.18 19.66 31.38
C TYR A 144 7.03 21.16 31.07
N LYS A 145 8.07 21.79 30.52
CA LYS A 145 8.05 23.23 30.22
C LYS A 145 7.00 23.57 29.16
N THR A 146 6.83 22.71 28.15
CA THR A 146 5.78 22.85 27.13
C THR A 146 4.39 22.76 27.76
N ALA A 147 4.16 21.74 28.59
CA ALA A 147 2.88 21.58 29.28
C ALA A 147 2.60 22.74 30.24
N LYS A 148 3.58 23.18 31.03
CA LYS A 148 3.45 24.32 31.95
C LYS A 148 3.19 25.65 31.24
N HIS A 149 3.77 25.86 30.07
CA HIS A 149 3.50 27.05 29.27
C HIS A 149 2.08 27.05 28.72
N THR A 150 1.57 25.88 28.35
CA THR A 150 0.30 25.72 27.64
C THR A 150 -0.91 25.63 28.57
N PHE A 151 -0.79 24.86 29.65
CA PHE A 151 -1.90 24.54 30.54
C PHE A 151 -1.80 25.35 31.83
N LYS A 152 -2.93 25.98 32.20
CA LYS A 152 -3.04 26.76 33.44
C LYS A 152 -2.69 25.94 34.69
N ASP A 153 -3.15 24.70 34.72
CA ASP A 153 -3.00 23.78 35.85
C ASP A 153 -3.13 22.32 35.38
N ALA A 154 -2.89 21.37 36.30
CA ALA A 154 -3.00 19.95 36.03
C ALA A 154 -4.43 19.51 35.65
N GLN A 155 -5.46 20.22 36.14
CA GLN A 155 -6.85 19.89 35.83
C GLN A 155 -7.21 20.26 34.39
N ALA A 156 -6.69 21.38 33.88
CA ALA A 156 -6.81 21.78 32.48
C ALA A 156 -6.12 20.75 31.56
N PHE A 157 -4.92 20.29 31.93
CA PHE A 157 -4.22 19.21 31.21
C PHE A 157 -5.02 17.91 31.20
N ALA A 158 -5.50 17.46 32.37
CA ALA A 158 -6.30 16.24 32.48
C ALA A 158 -7.58 16.33 31.63
N LYS A 159 -8.27 17.47 31.66
CA LYS A 159 -9.44 17.72 30.81
C LYS A 159 -9.10 17.63 29.32
N ALA A 160 -7.96 18.17 28.88
CA ALA A 160 -7.54 18.09 27.49
C ALA A 160 -7.33 16.63 27.03
N LEU A 161 -6.72 15.79 27.88
CA LEU A 161 -6.49 14.37 27.58
C LEU A 161 -7.78 13.54 27.49
N THR A 162 -8.86 13.93 28.18
CA THR A 162 -10.15 13.20 28.08
C THR A 162 -10.70 13.15 26.65
N LYS A 163 -10.39 14.14 25.80
CA LYS A 163 -10.77 14.18 24.38
C LYS A 163 -10.22 12.98 23.60
N TYR A 164 -9.09 12.44 24.03
CA TYR A 164 -8.42 11.30 23.41
C TYR A 164 -8.70 9.99 24.16
N GLY A 165 -9.64 10.00 25.11
CA GLY A 165 -10.03 8.84 25.90
C GLY A 165 -9.12 8.56 27.10
N TYR A 166 -8.12 9.39 27.39
CA TYR A 166 -7.20 9.19 28.50
C TYR A 166 -7.76 9.76 29.82
N GLN A 167 -7.51 9.03 30.91
CA GLN A 167 -7.91 9.43 32.26
C GLN A 167 -6.67 9.63 33.14
N VAL A 168 -6.54 10.82 33.71
CA VAL A 168 -5.47 11.15 34.65
C VAL A 168 -5.99 10.92 36.07
N LYS A 169 -5.31 10.08 36.86
CA LYS A 169 -5.75 9.70 38.21
C LYS A 169 -5.40 10.72 39.29
N ASP A 170 -4.29 11.43 39.12
CA ASP A 170 -3.83 12.47 40.04
C ASP A 170 -3.71 13.84 39.33
N THR A 171 -3.19 14.85 40.00
CA THR A 171 -3.09 16.22 39.47
C THR A 171 -1.67 16.75 39.56
N SER A 172 -0.76 16.16 38.77
CA SER A 172 0.63 16.62 38.65
C SER A 172 0.97 17.04 37.23
N LEU A 173 1.06 18.35 37.00
CA LEU A 173 1.55 18.89 35.73
C LEU A 173 3.05 18.60 35.51
N VAL A 174 3.77 18.12 36.53
CA VAL A 174 5.18 17.69 36.41
C VAL A 174 5.26 16.30 35.79
N TYR A 175 4.45 15.36 36.28
CA TYR A 175 4.60 13.93 35.97
C TYR A 175 3.59 13.43 34.92
N ASN A 176 2.35 13.95 34.92
CA ASN A 176 1.30 13.47 34.02
C ASN A 176 1.61 13.64 32.53
N PRO A 177 2.20 14.77 32.08
CA PRO A 177 2.60 14.90 30.68
C PRO A 177 3.60 13.82 30.23
N SER A 178 4.35 13.24 31.17
CA SER A 178 5.34 12.20 30.89
C SER A 178 4.78 10.78 31.00
N GLY A 179 3.53 10.61 31.46
CA GLY A 179 2.82 9.33 31.54
C GLY A 179 2.48 8.81 32.93
N TYR A 180 3.14 9.31 33.97
CA TYR A 180 2.86 8.91 35.35
C TYR A 180 1.45 9.37 35.76
N GLY A 181 0.71 8.53 36.48
CA GLY A 181 -0.67 8.78 36.88
C GLY A 181 -1.71 8.56 35.76
N VAL A 182 -1.29 8.11 34.56
CA VAL A 182 -2.17 7.88 33.41
C VAL A 182 -2.06 6.41 32.98
N PHE A 183 -3.08 5.62 33.32
CA PHE A 183 -3.11 4.17 33.05
C PHE A 183 -3.76 3.91 31.70
N THR A 184 -3.07 3.16 30.83
CA THR A 184 -3.49 2.88 29.46
C THR A 184 -3.34 1.40 29.13
N THR A 185 -4.18 0.88 28.22
CA THR A 185 -3.92 -0.41 27.57
C THR A 185 -3.15 -0.20 26.26
N PRO A 186 -2.41 -1.21 25.78
CA PRO A 186 -1.79 -1.12 24.46
C PRO A 186 -2.79 -0.83 23.34
N LEU A 187 -3.97 -1.44 23.37
CA LEU A 187 -5.02 -1.19 22.36
C LEU A 187 -5.53 0.26 22.39
N GLN A 188 -5.64 0.88 23.57
CA GLN A 188 -6.03 2.28 23.68
C GLN A 188 -4.98 3.20 23.05
N ASN A 189 -3.70 2.95 23.33
CA ASN A 189 -2.60 3.70 22.72
C ASN A 189 -2.55 3.49 21.21
N LEU A 190 -2.69 2.25 20.73
CA LEU A 190 -2.73 1.95 19.30
C LEU A 190 -3.87 2.69 18.61
N THR A 191 -5.07 2.68 19.19
CA THR A 191 -6.24 3.39 18.64
C THR A 191 -5.99 4.89 18.52
N PHE A 192 -5.34 5.50 19.52
CA PHE A 192 -4.95 6.91 19.48
C PHE A 192 -3.97 7.20 18.33
N TYR A 193 -2.93 6.39 18.15
CA TYR A 193 -1.97 6.53 17.04
C TYR A 193 -2.62 6.26 15.69
N ASN A 194 -3.56 5.30 15.62
CA ASN A 194 -4.32 5.01 14.42
C ASN A 194 -5.16 6.21 13.97
N ALA A 195 -5.81 6.90 14.93
CA ALA A 195 -6.56 8.11 14.65
C ALA A 195 -5.66 9.27 14.18
N ILE A 196 -4.41 9.37 14.69
CA ILE A 196 -3.41 10.30 14.15
C ILE A 196 -3.08 9.91 12.70
N ALA A 197 -2.83 8.64 12.41
CA ALA A 197 -2.50 8.14 11.08
C ALA A 197 -3.59 8.48 10.06
N GLN A 198 -4.86 8.22 10.40
CA GLN A 198 -6.03 8.60 9.60
C GLN A 198 -6.24 10.12 9.49
N GLY A 199 -5.74 10.88 10.46
CA GLY A 199 -6.00 12.32 10.59
C GLY A 199 -7.41 12.65 11.09
N THR A 200 -8.03 11.74 11.84
CA THR A 200 -9.39 11.86 12.39
C THR A 200 -9.42 12.44 13.80
N ILE A 201 -8.25 12.64 14.42
CA ILE A 201 -8.13 13.17 15.80
C ILE A 201 -7.58 14.59 15.83
N GLY A 202 -8.37 15.51 16.38
CA GLY A 202 -7.94 16.90 16.52
C GLY A 202 -7.99 17.72 15.24
N ASP A 203 -7.51 18.97 15.30
CA ASP A 203 -7.54 19.85 14.12
C ASP A 203 -6.43 19.54 13.11
N LYS A 204 -6.68 19.83 11.82
CA LYS A 204 -5.79 19.48 10.70
C LYS A 204 -4.37 20.00 10.87
N ALA A 205 -4.18 21.20 11.46
CA ALA A 205 -2.86 21.78 11.64
C ALA A 205 -2.10 21.07 12.78
N ALA A 206 -2.78 20.82 13.90
CA ALA A 206 -2.21 20.08 15.03
C ALA A 206 -1.85 18.63 14.64
N VAL A 207 -2.72 17.95 13.88
CA VAL A 207 -2.46 16.61 13.31
C VAL A 207 -1.22 16.62 12.42
N ASN A 208 -1.14 17.54 11.47
CA ASN A 208 0.01 17.60 10.57
C ASN A 208 1.32 17.86 11.33
N ASN A 209 1.27 18.68 12.38
CA ASN A 209 2.42 18.90 13.26
C ASN A 209 2.79 17.63 14.03
N ILE A 210 1.85 16.94 14.67
CA ILE A 210 2.20 15.71 15.41
C ILE A 210 2.71 14.61 14.46
N LYS A 211 2.18 14.47 13.24
CA LYS A 211 2.72 13.55 12.22
C LYS A 211 4.19 13.86 11.91
N ARG A 212 4.54 15.13 11.70
CA ARG A 212 5.94 15.57 11.49
C ARG A 212 6.83 15.31 12.69
N ALA A 213 6.29 15.44 13.90
CA ALA A 213 7.03 15.15 15.12
C ALA A 213 7.28 13.63 15.29
N LEU A 214 6.32 12.79 14.92
CA LEU A 214 6.42 11.32 14.93
C LEU A 214 7.32 10.75 13.82
N GLU A 215 7.47 11.44 12.70
CA GLU A 215 8.49 11.10 11.71
C GLU A 215 9.89 11.49 12.22
N TYR A 216 10.02 12.70 12.77
CA TYR A 216 11.28 13.21 13.32
C TYR A 216 11.85 12.33 14.45
N THR A 217 11.00 11.78 15.32
CA THR A 217 11.42 10.86 16.39
C THR A 217 12.17 9.64 15.85
N VAL A 218 11.81 9.15 14.65
CA VAL A 218 12.41 7.99 13.99
C VAL A 218 13.63 8.38 13.17
N THR A 219 13.63 9.51 12.47
CA THR A 219 14.78 9.92 11.63
C THR A 219 15.94 10.48 12.46
N ASP A 220 15.63 11.34 13.42
CA ASP A 220 16.58 12.21 14.13
C ASP A 220 16.47 12.13 15.65
N GLY A 221 15.49 11.39 16.18
CA GLY A 221 15.23 11.25 17.61
C GLY A 221 15.68 9.91 18.23
N LEU A 222 15.18 9.61 19.43
CA LEU A 222 15.48 8.38 20.17
C LEU A 222 14.78 7.13 19.62
N ALA A 223 13.78 7.30 18.77
CA ALA A 223 13.09 6.20 18.10
C ALA A 223 13.84 5.71 16.86
N LYS A 224 15.05 6.25 16.58
CA LYS A 224 15.93 5.84 15.48
C LYS A 224 16.20 4.34 15.32
N PRO A 225 16.25 3.51 16.38
CA PRO A 225 16.37 2.07 16.19
C PRO A 225 15.19 1.43 15.42
N ALA A 226 14.04 2.11 15.33
CA ALA A 226 12.90 1.70 14.51
C ALA A 226 13.01 2.13 13.04
N MET A 227 14.00 2.94 12.67
CA MET A 227 14.21 3.39 11.28
C MET A 227 14.52 2.20 10.38
N SER A 228 13.88 2.15 9.22
CA SER A 228 14.09 1.16 8.17
C SER A 228 14.53 1.83 6.87
N ASP A 229 15.38 1.15 6.11
CA ASP A 229 15.74 1.55 4.75
C ASP A 229 14.68 1.12 3.71
N LYS A 230 13.73 0.26 4.11
CA LYS A 230 12.69 -0.33 3.24
C LYS A 230 11.35 0.37 3.37
N VAL A 231 10.99 0.80 4.57
CA VAL A 231 9.70 1.40 4.88
C VAL A 231 9.85 2.66 5.70
N LYS A 232 9.12 3.72 5.31
CA LYS A 232 9.08 4.95 6.10
C LYS A 232 8.21 4.74 7.33
N ILE A 233 8.76 4.94 8.51
CA ILE A 233 8.08 4.71 9.79
C ILE A 233 7.91 6.03 10.52
N ALA A 234 6.70 6.26 11.06
CA ALA A 234 6.44 7.34 12.01
C ALA A 234 5.94 6.74 13.33
N GLY A 235 6.50 7.16 14.45
CA GLY A 235 6.14 6.58 15.74
C GLY A 235 6.96 7.16 16.89
N ALA A 236 6.57 6.87 18.12
CA ALA A 236 7.29 7.31 19.31
C ALA A 236 7.60 6.16 20.24
N THR A 237 8.66 6.36 21.02
CA THR A 237 9.07 5.45 22.08
C THR A 237 8.57 5.92 23.45
N GLY A 238 8.11 4.97 24.27
CA GLY A 238 7.82 5.15 25.69
C GLY A 238 8.79 4.33 26.55
N THR A 239 9.23 4.89 27.68
CA THR A 239 9.91 4.13 28.73
C THR A 239 9.52 4.71 30.07
N ILE A 240 8.93 3.86 30.92
CA ILE A 240 8.43 4.27 32.23
C ILE A 240 8.73 3.17 33.24
N GLN A 241 9.18 3.57 34.43
CA GLN A 241 9.34 2.64 35.54
C GLN A 241 8.00 2.52 36.27
N LEU A 242 7.48 1.30 36.34
CA LEU A 242 6.23 0.95 36.97
C LEU A 242 6.38 0.88 38.50
N PRO A 243 5.28 0.99 39.27
CA PRO A 243 5.30 0.92 40.74
C PRO A 243 5.87 -0.38 41.31
N ASN A 244 5.81 -1.49 40.54
CA ASN A 244 6.37 -2.79 40.92
C ASN A 244 7.89 -2.89 40.69
N GLY A 245 8.53 -1.83 40.19
CA GLY A 245 9.97 -1.76 39.90
C GLY A 245 10.35 -2.18 38.48
N GLU A 246 9.43 -2.77 37.71
CA GLU A 246 9.64 -3.11 36.30
C GLU A 246 9.67 -1.85 35.42
N TYR A 247 10.21 -1.99 34.22
CA TYR A 247 10.14 -0.99 33.16
C TYR A 247 9.17 -1.47 32.09
N ALA A 248 8.19 -0.64 31.78
CA ALA A 248 7.43 -0.74 30.54
C ALA A 248 8.19 0.01 29.45
N VAL A 249 8.62 -0.73 28.43
CA VAL A 249 9.29 -0.21 27.24
C VAL A 249 8.38 -0.40 26.04
N GLU A 250 8.03 0.70 25.39
CA GLU A 250 6.97 0.74 24.39
C GLU A 250 7.44 1.45 23.11
N PHE A 251 6.85 1.04 22.00
CA PHE A 251 6.90 1.76 20.74
C PHE A 251 5.53 1.66 20.07
N CYS A 252 4.99 2.79 19.65
CA CYS A 252 3.73 2.85 18.91
C CYS A 252 3.90 3.77 17.70
N GLY A 253 3.36 3.35 16.56
CA GLY A 253 3.57 4.05 15.31
C GLY A 253 2.74 3.48 14.17
N TYR A 254 2.96 4.00 12.98
CA TYR A 254 2.31 3.59 11.74
C TYR A 254 3.27 3.69 10.56
N PHE A 255 2.95 2.96 9.50
CA PHE A 255 3.72 2.90 8.26
C PHE A 255 2.85 2.52 7.05
N PRO A 256 3.28 2.86 5.82
CA PRO A 256 4.28 3.89 5.51
C PRO A 256 3.92 5.27 6.07
N ALA A 257 4.90 6.09 6.45
CA ALA A 257 4.64 7.36 7.16
C ALA A 257 3.88 8.39 6.31
N ASP A 258 4.08 8.36 4.99
CA ASP A 258 3.46 9.25 4.00
C ASP A 258 2.07 8.78 3.55
N ASN A 259 1.84 7.46 3.50
CA ASN A 259 0.53 6.87 3.25
C ASN A 259 0.25 5.70 4.22
N PRO A 260 -0.19 5.96 5.46
CA PRO A 260 -0.32 4.93 6.49
C PRO A 260 -1.32 3.84 6.13
N GLN A 261 -0.87 2.59 6.10
CA GLN A 261 -1.69 1.40 5.89
C GLN A 261 -1.87 0.59 7.17
N TYR A 262 -0.82 0.50 7.99
CA TYR A 262 -0.85 -0.24 9.25
C TYR A 262 -0.35 0.60 10.41
N SER A 263 -0.92 0.37 11.58
CA SER A 263 -0.42 0.85 12.86
C SER A 263 -0.06 -0.34 13.75
N ILE A 264 1.00 -0.19 14.54
CA ILE A 264 1.48 -1.24 15.44
C ILE A 264 1.81 -0.62 16.78
N ILE A 265 1.46 -1.35 17.85
CA ILE A 265 2.05 -1.13 19.17
C ILE A 265 2.84 -2.36 19.59
N VAL A 266 4.03 -2.11 20.14
CA VAL A 266 4.86 -3.10 20.81
C VAL A 266 5.06 -2.64 22.25
N SER A 267 4.70 -3.49 23.21
CA SER A 267 4.84 -3.22 24.65
C SER A 267 5.58 -4.37 25.31
N ILE A 268 6.63 -4.10 26.08
CA ILE A 268 7.44 -5.10 26.77
C ILE A 268 7.66 -4.64 28.21
N ASN A 269 7.43 -5.53 29.17
CA ASN A 269 7.77 -5.31 30.58
C ASN A 269 9.02 -6.12 30.95
N LYS A 270 9.95 -5.50 31.67
CA LYS A 270 11.17 -6.18 32.17
C LYS A 270 11.68 -5.57 33.47
N LYS A 271 12.49 -6.29 34.24
CA LYS A 271 13.00 -5.82 35.55
C LYS A 271 14.30 -5.01 35.44
N ASP A 272 15.22 -5.46 34.60
CA ASP A 272 16.58 -4.94 34.62
C ASP A 272 16.86 -3.83 33.60
N LYS A 273 17.86 -3.00 33.93
CA LYS A 273 18.46 -2.08 32.97
C LYS A 273 19.46 -2.82 32.05
N PRO A 274 19.70 -2.34 30.83
CA PRO A 274 19.11 -1.16 30.21
C PRO A 274 17.63 -1.38 29.88
N ALA A 275 16.85 -0.30 29.89
CA ALA A 275 15.46 -0.26 29.45
C ALA A 275 15.32 0.89 28.45
N SER A 276 14.91 0.58 27.21
CA SER A 276 14.78 1.56 26.13
C SER A 276 13.71 1.10 25.16
N GLY A 277 12.60 1.84 25.09
CA GLY A 277 11.53 1.54 24.13
C GLY A 277 12.00 1.62 22.68
N GLY A 278 12.89 2.55 22.34
CA GLY A 278 13.47 2.64 21.00
C GLY A 278 14.25 1.37 20.64
N LEU A 279 15.25 1.01 21.44
CA LEU A 279 16.11 -0.15 21.15
C LEU A 279 15.38 -1.50 21.29
N MET A 280 14.41 -1.61 22.20
CA MET A 280 13.73 -2.87 22.49
C MET A 280 12.48 -3.03 21.65
N ALA A 281 11.47 -2.19 21.88
CA ALA A 281 10.18 -2.25 21.21
C ALA A 281 10.24 -1.70 19.77
N GLY A 282 11.02 -0.64 19.53
CA GLY A 282 11.17 -0.06 18.19
C GLY A 282 11.86 -1.01 17.19
N THR A 283 12.81 -1.82 17.65
CA THR A 283 13.44 -2.85 16.80
C THR A 283 12.44 -3.94 16.39
N VAL A 284 11.55 -4.35 17.29
CA VAL A 284 10.46 -5.30 16.97
C VAL A 284 9.47 -4.67 15.99
N PHE A 285 9.08 -3.42 16.24
CA PHE A 285 8.20 -2.68 15.32
C PHE A 285 8.79 -2.66 13.91
N ARG A 286 10.09 -2.32 13.78
CA ARG A 286 10.76 -2.30 12.49
C ARG A 286 10.71 -3.66 11.79
N GLN A 287 11.05 -4.75 12.49
CA GLN A 287 11.04 -6.08 11.89
C GLN A 287 9.66 -6.46 11.36
N ILE A 288 8.60 -6.14 12.11
CA ILE A 288 7.23 -6.43 11.67
C ILE A 288 6.84 -5.53 10.49
N ALA A 289 7.19 -4.23 10.53
CA ALA A 289 6.91 -3.32 9.44
C ALA A 289 7.63 -3.72 8.15
N GLU A 290 8.90 -4.12 8.23
CA GLU A 290 9.67 -4.65 7.10
C GLU A 290 9.05 -5.94 6.57
N LEU A 291 8.66 -6.87 7.45
CA LEU A 291 8.02 -8.13 7.08
C LEU A 291 6.69 -7.91 6.35
N MET A 292 5.84 -7.02 6.85
CA MET A 292 4.54 -6.74 6.24
C MET A 292 4.69 -6.07 4.88
N MET A 293 5.67 -5.19 4.73
CA MET A 293 5.99 -4.54 3.46
C MET A 293 6.71 -5.50 2.49
N GLU A 294 7.45 -6.49 3.01
CA GLU A 294 8.04 -7.58 2.22
C GLU A 294 6.97 -8.57 1.74
N GLU A 295 5.91 -8.84 2.49
CA GLU A 295 4.82 -9.73 2.06
C GLU A 295 3.89 -9.08 1.04
N GLU A 296 3.61 -7.78 1.17
CA GLU A 296 2.95 -7.01 0.10
C GLU A 296 3.81 -6.97 -1.18
N CYS A 297 5.14 -7.06 -1.00
CA CYS A 297 6.16 -7.19 -2.05
C CYS A 297 6.41 -8.65 -2.47
N ALA A 298 5.87 -9.66 -1.78
CA ALA A 298 6.06 -11.09 -2.06
C ALA A 298 4.81 -11.75 -2.65
N ASN A 299 3.64 -11.11 -2.52
CA ASN A 299 2.46 -11.46 -3.31
C ASN A 299 2.61 -11.05 -4.80
N VAL A 300 3.73 -10.40 -5.16
CA VAL A 300 4.22 -10.21 -6.53
C VAL A 300 5.72 -10.41 -6.56
N GLU A 301 6.25 -11.38 -7.32
CA GLU A 301 7.71 -11.54 -7.51
C GLU A 301 8.35 -10.19 -7.85
N SER A 302 9.24 -9.65 -7.00
CA SER A 302 9.92 -8.37 -7.28
C SER A 302 11.15 -8.58 -8.14
N LEU A 303 11.50 -7.61 -9.00
CA LEU A 303 12.74 -7.69 -9.78
C LEU A 303 14.00 -7.71 -8.89
N GLU A 304 13.93 -7.17 -7.67
CA GLU A 304 15.03 -7.20 -6.71
C GLU A 304 15.35 -8.61 -6.21
N PHE A 305 14.35 -9.49 -6.09
CA PHE A 305 14.54 -10.90 -5.73
C PHE A 305 15.47 -11.63 -6.72
N TRP A 306 15.40 -11.25 -7.99
CA TRP A 306 16.19 -11.86 -9.07
C TRP A 306 17.62 -11.32 -9.20
N THR A 307 18.06 -10.41 -8.33
CA THR A 307 19.38 -9.72 -8.42
C THR A 307 20.61 -10.57 -8.04
N ALA A 308 20.56 -11.89 -8.22
CA ALA A 308 21.68 -12.77 -7.92
C ALA A 308 22.82 -12.69 -8.94
N ASP A 309 22.55 -12.24 -10.18
CA ASP A 309 23.54 -12.17 -11.26
C ASP A 309 24.48 -10.95 -11.20
N THR A 310 25.68 -11.09 -11.77
CA THR A 310 26.70 -10.04 -11.83
C THR A 310 26.25 -8.83 -12.67
N ILE A 311 25.55 -9.03 -13.79
CA ILE A 311 25.07 -7.95 -14.66
C ILE A 311 24.02 -7.10 -13.95
N LEU A 312 23.03 -7.74 -13.31
CA LEU A 312 22.00 -7.06 -12.54
C LEU A 312 22.56 -6.37 -11.29
N LYS A 313 23.51 -6.99 -10.58
CA LYS A 313 24.20 -6.38 -9.43
C LYS A 313 24.92 -5.09 -9.79
N ILE A 314 25.60 -5.04 -10.94
CA ILE A 314 26.28 -3.84 -11.42
C ILE A 314 25.28 -2.72 -11.74
N ASN A 315 24.05 -3.08 -12.12
CA ASN A 315 22.99 -2.15 -12.53
C ASN A 315 21.87 -2.02 -11.48
N ARG A 316 22.18 -2.27 -10.20
CA ARG A 316 21.18 -2.32 -9.11
C ARG A 316 20.31 -1.07 -8.99
N GLU A 317 20.85 0.11 -9.28
CA GLU A 317 20.08 1.37 -9.26
C GLU A 317 18.95 1.39 -10.29
N LEU A 318 19.20 0.84 -11.50
CA LEU A 318 18.17 0.70 -12.53
C LEU A 318 17.17 -0.38 -12.15
N VAL A 319 17.63 -1.51 -11.60
CA VAL A 319 16.74 -2.60 -11.14
C VAL A 319 15.79 -2.11 -10.05
N ALA A 320 16.31 -1.41 -9.03
CA ALA A 320 15.51 -0.82 -7.95
C ALA A 320 14.54 0.27 -8.44
N LEU A 321 14.89 0.96 -9.54
CA LEU A 321 14.00 1.94 -10.15
C LEU A 321 12.80 1.28 -10.85
N ILE A 322 13.01 0.10 -11.43
CA ILE A 322 12.02 -0.60 -12.28
C ILE A 322 11.15 -1.56 -11.47
N SER A 323 11.68 -2.14 -10.38
CA SER A 323 10.95 -3.05 -9.49
C SER A 323 9.57 -2.53 -9.06
N PRO A 324 9.38 -1.24 -8.69
CA PRO A 324 8.06 -0.72 -8.34
C PRO A 324 7.06 -0.71 -9.51
N LEU A 325 7.52 -0.52 -10.76
CA LEU A 325 6.65 -0.59 -11.93
C LEU A 325 6.26 -2.02 -12.24
N TYR A 326 7.22 -2.95 -12.16
CA TYR A 326 6.94 -4.37 -12.29
C TYR A 326 5.87 -4.78 -11.28
N GLN A 327 6.06 -4.44 -10.00
CA GLN A 327 5.07 -4.70 -8.96
C GLN A 327 3.72 -4.09 -9.29
N TYR A 328 3.68 -2.81 -9.66
CA TYR A 328 2.45 -2.10 -9.98
C TYR A 328 1.63 -2.81 -11.07
N VAL A 329 2.29 -3.36 -12.09
CA VAL A 329 1.64 -4.08 -13.19
C VAL A 329 1.04 -5.42 -12.73
N TYR A 330 1.56 -6.02 -11.66
CA TYR A 330 1.22 -7.38 -11.22
C TYR A 330 0.48 -7.45 -9.86
N THR A 331 0.30 -6.35 -9.11
CA THR A 331 -0.26 -6.37 -7.74
C THR A 331 -1.77 -6.55 -7.62
N ASP A 332 -2.57 -6.24 -8.63
CA ASP A 332 -3.98 -6.63 -8.80
C ASP A 332 -4.59 -5.76 -9.93
N SER A 333 -5.33 -6.41 -10.82
CA SER A 333 -5.80 -5.97 -12.14
C SER A 333 -6.08 -4.46 -12.30
N LEU A 334 -5.50 -3.87 -13.36
CA LEU A 334 -5.81 -2.55 -13.92
C LEU A 334 -7.32 -2.33 -14.16
N SER A 335 -8.15 -3.39 -14.13
CA SER A 335 -9.60 -3.33 -14.27
C SER A 335 -10.35 -2.89 -13.00
N SER A 336 -9.73 -3.00 -11.83
CA SER A 336 -10.36 -2.74 -10.52
C SER A 336 -10.08 -1.33 -9.97
N LEU A 337 -9.23 -0.56 -10.66
CA LEU A 337 -8.76 0.74 -10.24
C LEU A 337 -9.51 1.87 -10.98
N SER A 338 -9.74 2.99 -10.29
CA SER A 338 -10.21 4.19 -10.96
C SER A 338 -9.09 4.65 -11.89
N PHE A 339 -9.24 4.47 -13.20
CA PHE A 339 -8.26 4.80 -14.24
C PHE A 339 -7.53 6.15 -14.07
N GLU A 340 -8.16 7.14 -13.43
CA GLU A 340 -7.55 8.42 -13.06
C GLU A 340 -6.39 8.31 -12.04
N ASN A 341 -6.51 7.39 -11.08
CA ASN A 341 -5.46 7.07 -10.12
C ASN A 341 -4.28 6.36 -10.81
N ASP A 342 -4.55 5.46 -11.76
CA ASP A 342 -3.49 4.78 -12.53
C ASP A 342 -2.70 5.75 -13.38
N LEU A 343 -3.42 6.60 -14.12
CA LEU A 343 -2.80 7.64 -14.92
C LEU A 343 -1.98 8.59 -14.04
N LYS A 344 -2.48 8.95 -12.86
CA LYS A 344 -1.75 9.77 -11.88
C LYS A 344 -0.47 9.07 -11.39
N TRP A 345 -0.56 7.79 -11.03
CA TRP A 345 0.59 7.00 -10.58
C TRP A 345 1.64 6.89 -11.70
N MET A 346 1.22 6.54 -12.91
CA MET A 346 2.10 6.44 -14.09
C MET A 346 2.76 7.79 -14.42
N ASN A 347 2.05 8.90 -14.26
CA ASN A 347 2.61 10.24 -14.46
C ASN A 347 3.68 10.59 -13.41
N GLU A 348 3.47 10.24 -12.13
CA GLU A 348 4.49 10.43 -11.09
C GLU A 348 5.68 9.49 -11.28
N TYR A 349 5.44 8.25 -11.70
CA TYR A 349 6.49 7.30 -12.03
C TYR A 349 7.33 7.78 -13.22
N ARG A 350 6.70 8.32 -14.27
CA ARG A 350 7.39 8.94 -15.41
C ARG A 350 8.36 10.03 -14.97
N LYS A 351 7.97 10.91 -14.04
CA LYS A 351 8.87 11.94 -13.49
C LYS A 351 10.10 11.34 -12.81
N ARG A 352 9.98 10.18 -12.16
CA ARG A 352 11.12 9.46 -11.56
C ARG A 352 12.07 8.95 -12.63
N LEU A 353 11.54 8.38 -13.72
CA LEU A 353 12.34 7.92 -14.86
C LEU A 353 13.07 9.10 -15.52
N CYS A 354 12.40 10.23 -15.75
CA CYS A 354 13.05 11.42 -16.32
C CYS A 354 14.18 11.95 -15.44
N LYS A 355 14.02 11.93 -14.10
CA LYS A 355 15.11 12.29 -13.18
C LYS A 355 16.31 11.37 -13.35
N TYR A 356 16.08 10.06 -13.49
CA TYR A 356 17.14 9.09 -13.73
C TYR A 356 17.82 9.33 -15.09
N TYR A 357 17.04 9.54 -16.16
CA TYR A 357 17.54 9.88 -17.49
C TYR A 357 18.50 11.07 -17.45
N ASN A 358 18.07 12.17 -16.81
CA ASN A 358 18.84 13.39 -16.70
C ASN A 358 20.10 13.19 -15.83
N ALA A 359 19.97 12.46 -14.72
CA ALA A 359 21.09 12.18 -13.81
C ALA A 359 22.18 11.32 -14.47
N LYS A 360 21.78 10.35 -15.30
CA LYS A 360 22.69 9.44 -16.02
C LYS A 360 23.09 9.93 -17.40
N LYS A 361 22.54 11.06 -17.87
CA LYS A 361 22.81 11.66 -19.19
C LYS A 361 22.64 10.65 -20.33
N LEU A 362 21.51 9.94 -20.35
CA LEU A 362 21.26 8.85 -21.30
C LEU A 362 21.01 9.31 -22.75
N GLY A 363 20.92 10.62 -22.99
CA GLY A 363 20.81 11.20 -24.32
C GLY A 363 20.68 12.72 -24.29
N THR A 364 19.88 13.28 -25.19
CA THR A 364 19.73 14.73 -25.36
C THR A 364 18.55 15.29 -24.57
N ASP A 365 18.63 16.53 -24.12
CA ASP A 365 17.54 17.18 -23.37
C ASP A 365 16.40 17.67 -24.27
N THR A 366 16.52 17.55 -25.60
CA THR A 366 15.57 18.08 -26.59
C THR A 366 14.37 17.17 -26.83
N ILE A 367 14.37 15.95 -26.31
CA ILE A 367 13.25 15.01 -26.46
C ILE A 367 12.19 15.20 -25.38
N SER A 368 10.96 14.75 -25.65
CA SER A 368 9.84 14.87 -24.71
C SER A 368 10.06 14.06 -23.43
N GLU A 369 9.39 14.44 -22.34
CA GLU A 369 9.45 13.68 -21.08
C GLU A 369 8.94 12.23 -21.25
N TYR A 370 8.00 11.98 -22.17
CA TYR A 370 7.59 10.63 -22.56
C TYR A 370 8.75 9.84 -23.17
N ALA A 371 9.46 10.42 -24.14
CA ALA A 371 10.58 9.77 -24.79
C ALA A 371 11.77 9.52 -23.84
N LYS A 372 12.01 10.43 -22.88
CA LYS A 372 13.02 10.21 -21.82
C LYS A 372 12.67 9.00 -20.97
N ALA A 373 11.43 8.92 -20.52
CA ALA A 373 10.96 7.80 -19.70
C ALA A 373 11.02 6.47 -20.47
N ASP A 374 10.54 6.43 -21.71
CA ASP A 374 10.62 5.25 -22.58
C ASP A 374 12.06 4.79 -22.78
N THR A 375 13.02 5.73 -22.89
CA THR A 375 14.44 5.39 -23.01
C THR A 375 14.97 4.64 -21.77
N VAL A 376 14.55 5.04 -20.57
CA VAL A 376 14.98 4.38 -19.31
C VAL A 376 14.36 2.99 -19.20
N ILE A 377 13.09 2.85 -19.56
CA ILE A 377 12.41 1.54 -19.57
C ILE A 377 13.07 0.60 -20.58
N GLU A 378 13.38 1.10 -21.77
CA GLU A 378 14.07 0.31 -22.81
C GLU A 378 15.48 -0.11 -22.37
N ALA A 379 16.20 0.74 -21.64
CA ALA A 379 17.48 0.37 -21.04
C ALA A 379 17.33 -0.77 -20.03
N SER A 380 16.26 -0.76 -19.23
CA SER A 380 15.93 -1.87 -18.33
C SER A 380 15.61 -3.14 -19.12
N ARG A 381 14.73 -3.07 -20.13
CA ARG A 381 14.39 -4.23 -20.98
C ARG A 381 15.64 -4.91 -21.54
N LYS A 382 16.55 -4.12 -22.14
CA LYS A 382 17.82 -4.63 -22.69
C LYS A 382 18.71 -5.25 -21.62
N LEU A 383 18.74 -4.69 -20.42
CA LEU A 383 19.50 -5.25 -19.30
C LEU A 383 19.00 -6.66 -18.95
N TRP A 384 17.68 -6.83 -18.84
CA TRP A 384 17.07 -8.14 -18.53
C TRP A 384 17.14 -9.12 -19.70
N GLU A 385 17.09 -8.65 -20.94
CA GLU A 385 17.33 -9.47 -22.12
C GLU A 385 18.75 -10.07 -22.14
N LEU A 386 19.75 -9.30 -21.71
CA LEU A 386 21.14 -9.77 -21.61
C LEU A 386 21.36 -10.74 -20.44
N ASP A 387 20.53 -10.66 -19.40
CA ASP A 387 20.64 -11.49 -18.19
C ASP A 387 19.85 -12.81 -18.30
N SER A 388 18.78 -12.83 -19.10
CA SER A 388 17.93 -14.01 -19.29
C SER A 388 18.75 -15.18 -19.84
N ASP A 389 18.82 -16.26 -19.07
CA ASP A 389 19.16 -17.57 -19.63
C ASP A 389 17.93 -18.15 -20.35
N ASP A 390 18.13 -19.09 -21.28
CA ASP A 390 17.03 -19.80 -21.94
C ASP A 390 16.37 -20.85 -21.00
N SER A 391 16.53 -20.69 -19.68
CA SER A 391 15.79 -21.48 -18.71
C SER A 391 14.33 -21.00 -18.68
N THR A 392 13.42 -21.87 -18.21
CA THR A 392 12.02 -21.49 -17.99
C THR A 392 11.90 -20.26 -17.10
N MET A 393 12.79 -20.13 -16.10
CA MET A 393 12.77 -19.00 -15.18
C MET A 393 13.24 -17.70 -15.85
N GLY A 394 14.36 -17.75 -16.58
CA GLY A 394 14.87 -16.61 -17.35
C GLY A 394 13.85 -16.12 -18.38
N MET A 395 13.19 -17.05 -19.08
CA MET A 395 12.11 -16.74 -20.02
C MET A 395 10.91 -16.06 -19.35
N ASN A 396 10.49 -16.52 -18.16
CA ASN A 396 9.39 -15.90 -17.42
C ASN A 396 9.71 -14.46 -17.02
N VAL A 397 10.89 -14.22 -16.46
CA VAL A 397 11.35 -12.88 -16.08
C VAL A 397 11.45 -11.97 -17.30
N ARG A 398 12.06 -12.44 -18.39
CA ARG A 398 12.18 -11.68 -19.64
C ARG A 398 10.81 -11.27 -20.20
N ASN A 399 9.86 -12.21 -20.25
CA ASN A 399 8.51 -11.93 -20.75
C ASN A 399 7.74 -11.00 -19.82
N GLY A 400 7.92 -11.12 -18.51
CA GLY A 400 7.28 -10.24 -17.53
C GLY A 400 7.79 -8.80 -17.59
N VAL A 401 9.10 -8.63 -17.77
CA VAL A 401 9.72 -7.31 -18.00
C VAL A 401 9.23 -6.71 -19.31
N GLU A 402 9.08 -7.51 -20.36
CA GLU A 402 8.58 -7.04 -21.65
C GLU A 402 7.11 -6.61 -21.59
N TYR A 403 6.27 -7.38 -20.91
CA TYR A 403 4.88 -7.00 -20.64
C TYR A 403 4.80 -5.68 -19.85
N THR A 404 5.60 -5.57 -18.78
CA THR A 404 5.70 -4.36 -17.95
C THR A 404 6.07 -3.13 -18.78
N ARG A 405 7.03 -3.27 -19.69
CA ARG A 405 7.42 -2.21 -20.63
C ARG A 405 6.24 -1.78 -21.51
N LEU A 406 5.54 -2.75 -22.11
CA LEU A 406 4.45 -2.46 -23.03
C LEU A 406 3.27 -1.78 -22.33
N ILE A 407 2.91 -2.22 -21.12
CA ILE A 407 1.85 -1.56 -20.32
C ILE A 407 2.22 -0.10 -20.06
N PHE A 408 3.45 0.17 -19.62
CA PHE A 408 3.90 1.55 -19.41
C PHE A 408 3.85 2.38 -20.70
N GLN A 409 4.25 1.80 -21.82
CA GLN A 409 4.22 2.46 -23.13
C GLN A 409 2.78 2.76 -23.58
N GLN A 410 1.82 1.86 -23.37
CA GLN A 410 0.41 2.09 -23.63
C GLN A 410 -0.14 3.27 -22.83
N PHE A 411 0.16 3.34 -21.53
CA PHE A 411 -0.20 4.48 -20.69
C PHE A 411 0.43 5.79 -21.18
N ASN A 412 1.66 5.75 -21.68
CA ASN A 412 2.32 6.92 -22.26
C ASN A 412 1.63 7.39 -23.55
N GLU A 413 1.22 6.48 -24.44
CA GLU A 413 0.48 6.86 -25.65
C GLU A 413 -0.91 7.39 -25.31
N TYR A 414 -1.62 6.75 -24.37
CA TYR A 414 -2.90 7.24 -23.87
C TYR A 414 -2.79 8.66 -23.31
N ALA A 415 -1.81 8.90 -22.43
CA ALA A 415 -1.62 10.20 -21.80
C ALA A 415 -1.34 11.29 -22.85
N GLN A 416 -0.53 10.98 -23.87
CA GLN A 416 -0.28 11.90 -24.96
C GLN A 416 -1.53 12.20 -25.78
N LEU A 417 -2.34 11.19 -26.11
CA LEU A 417 -3.63 11.39 -26.79
C LEU A 417 -4.55 12.27 -25.95
N PHE A 418 -4.69 11.96 -24.67
CA PHE A 418 -5.52 12.69 -23.73
C PHE A 418 -5.11 14.17 -23.64
N ASP A 419 -3.81 14.47 -23.64
CA ASP A 419 -3.31 15.84 -23.63
C ASP A 419 -3.66 16.62 -24.90
N ILE A 420 -3.79 15.95 -26.05
CA ILE A 420 -4.08 16.56 -27.35
C ILE A 420 -5.59 16.75 -27.58
N CYS A 421 -6.46 15.96 -26.92
CA CYS A 421 -7.91 16.10 -26.99
C CYS A 421 -8.37 17.55 -26.71
N LYS A 422 -9.09 18.16 -27.65
CA LYS A 422 -9.57 19.55 -27.57
C LYS A 422 -10.93 19.66 -26.90
N THR A 423 -11.77 18.62 -27.00
CA THR A 423 -13.15 18.64 -26.48
C THR A 423 -13.33 17.69 -25.30
N GLU A 424 -14.31 17.97 -24.43
CA GLU A 424 -14.71 17.02 -23.38
C GLU A 424 -15.23 15.71 -23.97
N GLN A 425 -15.89 15.78 -25.13
CA GLN A 425 -16.38 14.61 -25.86
C GLN A 425 -15.24 13.70 -26.31
N GLN A 426 -14.15 14.26 -26.86
CA GLN A 426 -12.94 13.50 -27.20
C GLN A 426 -12.33 12.81 -25.98
N ARG A 427 -12.16 13.54 -24.87
CA ARG A 427 -11.61 12.97 -23.63
C ARG A 427 -12.47 11.83 -23.10
N LYS A 428 -13.79 11.98 -23.16
CA LYS A 428 -14.74 10.95 -22.75
C LYS A 428 -14.66 9.71 -23.64
N LEU A 429 -14.71 9.88 -24.96
CA LEU A 429 -14.67 8.75 -25.90
C LEU A 429 -13.33 8.00 -25.84
N LEU A 430 -12.21 8.70 -25.69
CA LEU A 430 -10.91 8.08 -25.48
C LEU A 430 -10.86 7.29 -24.16
N LYS A 431 -11.46 7.81 -23.09
CA LYS A 431 -11.61 7.09 -21.80
C LYS A 431 -12.50 5.85 -21.94
N ASP A 432 -13.61 5.96 -22.65
CA ASP A 432 -14.52 4.84 -22.90
C ASP A 432 -13.82 3.73 -23.72
N GLU A 433 -12.99 4.11 -24.71
CA GLU A 433 -12.21 3.18 -25.54
C GLU A 433 -11.14 2.43 -24.72
N ILE A 434 -10.29 3.13 -23.96
CA ILE A 434 -9.25 2.45 -23.16
C ILE A 434 -9.86 1.56 -22.07
N THR A 435 -11.00 1.97 -21.50
CA THR A 435 -11.70 1.17 -20.49
C THR A 435 -12.21 -0.13 -21.11
N ALA A 436 -12.82 -0.04 -22.30
CA ALA A 436 -13.28 -1.22 -23.02
C ALA A 436 -12.12 -2.12 -23.48
N TRP A 437 -10.97 -1.52 -23.83
CA TRP A 437 -9.74 -2.25 -24.13
C TRP A 437 -9.23 -3.05 -22.93
N TYR A 438 -9.10 -2.44 -21.75
CA TYR A 438 -8.61 -3.16 -20.56
C TYR A 438 -9.54 -4.27 -20.12
N GLU A 439 -10.86 -4.08 -20.22
CA GLU A 439 -11.81 -5.17 -19.97
C GLU A 439 -11.64 -6.35 -20.94
N LEU A 440 -11.22 -6.07 -22.18
CA LEU A 440 -10.94 -7.10 -23.18
C LEU A 440 -9.58 -7.78 -22.92
N GLU A 441 -8.54 -7.00 -22.67
CA GLU A 441 -7.18 -7.49 -22.41
C GLU A 441 -7.15 -8.36 -21.15
N GLU A 442 -7.81 -7.95 -20.07
CA GLU A 442 -7.92 -8.74 -18.84
C GLU A 442 -8.58 -10.10 -19.11
N LEU A 443 -9.70 -10.10 -19.84
CA LEU A 443 -10.42 -11.32 -20.16
C LEU A 443 -9.59 -12.25 -21.08
N LEU A 444 -8.86 -11.68 -22.04
CA LEU A 444 -7.93 -12.42 -22.91
C LEU A 444 -6.76 -13.03 -22.12
N SER A 445 -6.13 -12.23 -21.26
CA SER A 445 -5.02 -12.64 -20.39
C SER A 445 -5.44 -13.76 -19.43
N LYS A 446 -6.60 -13.60 -18.78
CA LYS A 446 -7.18 -14.62 -17.89
C LYS A 446 -7.50 -15.92 -18.63
N ALA A 447 -8.23 -15.83 -19.75
CA ALA A 447 -8.58 -16.99 -20.55
C ALA A 447 -7.34 -17.73 -21.08
N TYR A 448 -6.29 -16.99 -21.47
CA TYR A 448 -5.03 -17.56 -21.90
C TYR A 448 -4.29 -18.30 -20.78
N ALA A 449 -4.19 -17.68 -19.59
CA ALA A 449 -3.53 -18.27 -18.43
C ALA A 449 -4.21 -19.60 -18.02
N ASP A 450 -5.54 -19.59 -17.89
CA ASP A 450 -6.32 -20.77 -17.57
C ASP A 450 -6.16 -21.89 -18.62
N CYS A 451 -6.20 -21.54 -19.92
CA CYS A 451 -6.02 -22.52 -20.99
C CYS A 451 -4.61 -23.12 -21.00
N THR A 452 -3.59 -22.33 -20.66
CA THR A 452 -2.21 -22.79 -20.56
C THR A 452 -2.07 -23.76 -19.38
N TYR A 453 -2.64 -23.41 -18.24
CA TYR A 453 -2.65 -24.29 -17.06
C TYR A 453 -3.35 -25.63 -17.35
N LEU A 454 -4.52 -25.58 -18.00
CA LEU A 454 -5.30 -26.77 -18.38
C LEU A 454 -4.58 -27.66 -19.40
N LYS A 455 -3.73 -27.09 -20.27
CA LYS A 455 -2.99 -27.82 -21.30
C LYS A 455 -1.76 -28.56 -20.76
N TYR A 456 -1.09 -28.01 -19.74
CA TYR A 456 0.20 -28.51 -19.25
C TYR A 456 0.15 -29.18 -17.87
N TRP A 457 -1.03 -29.61 -17.39
CA TRP A 457 -1.20 -30.45 -16.19
C TRP A 457 -0.53 -29.90 -14.92
N GLY A 458 -0.69 -28.61 -14.63
CA GLY A 458 -0.13 -28.00 -13.41
C GLY A 458 1.40 -27.86 -13.40
N GLY A 459 2.08 -28.02 -14.54
CA GLY A 459 3.49 -27.62 -14.70
C GLY A 459 3.67 -26.11 -14.49
N SER A 460 4.84 -25.70 -13.97
CA SER A 460 5.21 -24.42 -13.34
C SER A 460 5.10 -23.14 -14.20
N CYS A 461 4.09 -23.00 -15.04
CA CYS A 461 3.74 -21.75 -15.72
C CYS A 461 2.66 -21.04 -14.89
N THR A 462 2.96 -20.72 -13.63
CA THR A 462 2.02 -20.10 -12.68
C THR A 462 2.13 -18.58 -12.62
N SER A 463 2.80 -17.95 -13.58
CA SER A 463 2.75 -16.50 -13.71
C SER A 463 2.11 -16.13 -15.04
N SER A 464 1.48 -14.95 -15.06
CA SER A 464 1.03 -14.18 -16.22
C SER A 464 2.20 -13.80 -17.13
N ALA A 465 3.00 -14.78 -17.54
CA ALA A 465 3.96 -14.67 -18.61
C ALA A 465 3.15 -14.51 -19.90
N SER A 466 2.91 -13.25 -20.25
CA SER A 466 2.26 -12.84 -21.48
C SER A 466 2.96 -13.52 -22.65
N SER A 467 2.23 -14.37 -23.35
CA SER A 467 2.75 -15.06 -24.52
C SER A 467 3.19 -14.05 -25.57
N ALA A 468 4.08 -14.47 -26.49
CA ALA A 468 4.45 -13.64 -27.63
C ALA A 468 3.22 -13.12 -28.40
N GLY A 469 2.10 -13.86 -28.41
CA GLY A 469 0.82 -13.42 -28.98
C GLY A 469 0.18 -12.26 -28.20
N MET A 470 0.10 -12.37 -26.86
CA MET A 470 -0.45 -11.29 -26.02
C MET A 470 0.39 -10.01 -26.09
N LEU A 471 1.72 -10.14 -26.17
CA LEU A 471 2.62 -9.00 -26.37
C LEU A 471 2.35 -8.31 -27.71
N LYS A 472 2.20 -9.07 -28.81
CA LYS A 472 1.83 -8.52 -30.14
C LYS A 472 0.48 -7.81 -30.14
N ILE A 473 -0.49 -8.31 -29.38
CA ILE A 473 -1.82 -7.70 -29.22
C ILE A 473 -1.70 -6.33 -28.57
N LEU A 474 -0.94 -6.24 -27.48
CA LEU A 474 -0.67 -5.01 -26.77
C LEU A 474 0.12 -4.01 -27.63
N GLU A 475 1.16 -4.47 -28.33
CA GLU A 475 1.93 -3.66 -29.30
C GLU A 475 1.06 -3.07 -30.41
N SER A 476 0.10 -3.85 -30.90
CA SER A 476 -0.80 -3.38 -31.94
C SER A 476 -1.72 -2.28 -31.42
N HIS A 477 -2.25 -2.40 -30.20
CA HIS A 477 -3.05 -1.33 -29.58
C HIS A 477 -2.24 -0.05 -29.33
N ILE A 478 -0.99 -0.17 -28.86
CA ILE A 478 -0.06 0.95 -28.76
C ILE A 478 0.12 1.65 -30.12
N THR A 479 0.24 0.87 -31.19
CA THR A 479 0.40 1.40 -32.55
C THR A 479 -0.87 2.09 -33.05
N LEU A 480 -2.07 1.62 -32.65
CA LEU A 480 -3.33 2.33 -32.89
C LEU A 480 -3.31 3.73 -32.29
N TYR A 481 -2.88 3.87 -31.04
CA TYR A 481 -2.82 5.18 -30.39
C TYR A 481 -1.80 6.13 -31.02
N ARG A 482 -0.68 5.60 -31.51
CA ARG A 482 0.28 6.40 -32.29
C ARG A 482 -0.35 6.95 -33.56
N ARG A 483 -1.11 6.12 -34.27
CA ARG A 483 -1.86 6.54 -35.46
C ARG A 483 -2.91 7.61 -35.11
N ASP A 484 -3.71 7.40 -34.07
CA ASP A 484 -4.75 8.34 -33.65
C ASP A 484 -4.14 9.71 -33.28
N LYS A 485 -2.95 9.69 -32.68
CA LYS A 485 -2.18 10.89 -32.35
C LYS A 485 -1.71 11.63 -33.61
N SER A 486 -1.24 10.89 -34.62
CA SER A 486 -0.87 11.45 -35.93
C SER A 486 -2.07 12.10 -36.62
N ILE A 487 -3.24 11.47 -36.57
CA ILE A 487 -4.50 12.02 -37.10
C ILE A 487 -4.84 13.34 -36.39
N LEU A 488 -4.88 13.33 -35.05
CA LEU A 488 -5.21 14.54 -34.26
C LEU A 488 -4.22 15.69 -34.43
N LYS A 489 -2.95 15.39 -34.74
CA LYS A 489 -1.91 16.37 -35.00
C LYS A 489 -1.82 16.84 -36.46
N ASN A 490 -2.57 16.21 -37.38
CA ASN A 490 -2.36 16.35 -38.83
C ASN A 490 -0.91 16.08 -39.27
N ASP A 491 -0.24 15.12 -38.61
CA ASP A 491 1.16 14.77 -38.83
C ASP A 491 1.27 13.39 -39.50
N PHE A 492 1.18 13.37 -40.82
CA PHE A 492 1.13 12.15 -41.63
C PHE A 492 2.53 11.67 -42.09
N GLU A 493 3.61 12.41 -41.80
CA GLU A 493 4.97 12.01 -42.19
C GLU A 493 5.50 10.84 -41.35
N THR A 494 4.99 10.67 -40.13
CA THR A 494 5.32 9.54 -39.23
C THR A 494 4.36 8.35 -39.37
N TRP A 495 3.61 8.27 -40.48
CA TRP A 495 2.63 7.22 -40.72
C TRP A 495 3.33 5.89 -41.00
N ASP A 496 3.58 5.11 -39.95
CA ASP A 496 4.00 3.74 -40.10
C ASP A 496 2.81 2.87 -40.55
N ASN A 497 2.85 2.48 -41.83
CA ASN A 497 1.88 1.57 -42.44
C ASN A 497 2.27 0.09 -42.23
N GLN A 498 3.24 -0.22 -41.36
CA GLN A 498 3.52 -1.59 -40.97
C GLN A 498 2.33 -2.20 -40.24
N GLY A 499 1.43 -2.78 -41.04
CA GLY A 499 0.79 -4.06 -40.74
C GLY A 499 -0.02 -4.16 -39.46
N ILE A 500 -0.50 -3.06 -38.89
CA ILE A 500 -1.62 -3.15 -37.96
C ILE A 500 -2.76 -3.83 -38.74
N TYR A 501 -3.49 -4.74 -38.10
CA TYR A 501 -4.71 -5.39 -38.63
C TYR A 501 -4.58 -6.72 -39.38
N VAL A 502 -3.39 -7.27 -39.64
CA VAL A 502 -3.32 -8.61 -40.26
C VAL A 502 -2.55 -9.62 -39.42
N GLU A 503 -1.38 -9.33 -38.86
CA GLU A 503 -0.75 -10.27 -37.92
C GLU A 503 -1.54 -10.38 -36.62
N CYS A 504 -1.95 -9.24 -36.06
CA CYS A 504 -2.79 -9.22 -34.87
C CYS A 504 -4.04 -10.04 -35.12
N VAL A 505 -4.78 -9.79 -36.22
CA VAL A 505 -6.04 -10.48 -36.59
C VAL A 505 -5.84 -11.94 -37.01
N LYS A 506 -4.74 -12.27 -37.69
CA LYS A 506 -4.36 -13.66 -38.02
C LYS A 506 -3.99 -14.47 -36.78
N GLU A 507 -3.48 -13.82 -35.74
CA GLU A 507 -3.14 -14.42 -34.43
C GLU A 507 -4.17 -14.12 -33.33
N LEU A 508 -5.24 -13.35 -33.60
CA LEU A 508 -5.99 -12.62 -32.55
C LEU A 508 -6.96 -13.44 -31.77
N PRO A 509 -7.68 -14.37 -32.37
CA PRO A 509 -7.85 -15.56 -31.63
C PRO A 509 -6.46 -16.21 -31.71
N VAL A 510 -6.05 -16.75 -30.59
CA VAL A 510 -5.64 -18.15 -30.49
C VAL A 510 -6.40 -19.11 -31.47
N ASN A 511 -7.22 -18.68 -32.48
CA ASN A 511 -7.90 -19.14 -33.74
C ASN A 511 -8.54 -20.51 -33.75
N CYS A 512 -8.51 -21.05 -32.57
CA CYS A 512 -8.08 -22.38 -32.35
C CYS A 512 -7.90 -22.47 -30.83
N PHE A 513 -8.52 -21.62 -29.93
CA PHE A 513 -8.23 -21.36 -28.48
C PHE A 513 -8.11 -22.61 -27.61
N LEU A 514 -7.27 -23.50 -28.06
CA LEU A 514 -7.72 -24.84 -28.41
C LEU A 514 -9.10 -24.90 -29.14
N ILE A 515 -9.15 -25.13 -30.47
CA ILE A 515 -10.29 -25.77 -31.20
C ILE A 515 -10.44 -27.22 -30.68
N LYS A 516 -10.05 -27.48 -29.43
CA LYS A 516 -9.23 -28.61 -28.99
C LYS A 516 -8.97 -28.63 -27.48
N LEU A 517 -9.58 -27.76 -26.67
CA LEU A 517 -10.13 -28.32 -25.45
C LEU A 517 -11.13 -29.39 -25.93
N LYS A 518 -11.72 -29.13 -27.12
CA LYS A 518 -12.76 -29.81 -27.91
C LYS A 518 -12.87 -31.34 -27.87
N GLU A 519 -11.92 -32.15 -27.44
CA GLU A 519 -12.14 -33.62 -27.44
C GLU A 519 -11.50 -34.36 -26.25
N SER A 520 -10.60 -33.74 -25.49
CA SER A 520 -9.66 -34.38 -24.56
C SER A 520 -9.53 -33.43 -23.37
N ILE A 521 -9.88 -33.80 -22.15
CA ILE A 521 -9.04 -34.53 -21.21
C ILE A 521 -9.99 -35.52 -20.52
N TYR A 522 -9.68 -36.80 -20.65
CA TYR A 522 -10.43 -37.96 -20.14
C TYR A 522 -10.97 -37.71 -18.73
N GLU A 523 -12.27 -37.95 -18.54
CA GLU A 523 -13.05 -37.68 -17.32
C GLU A 523 -12.53 -38.39 -16.03
N GLU A 524 -11.43 -39.14 -16.06
CA GLU A 524 -11.16 -40.15 -15.03
C GLU A 524 -10.02 -39.90 -14.04
N GLU A 525 -9.22 -38.81 -14.08
CA GLU A 525 -8.06 -38.75 -13.16
C GLU A 525 -7.81 -37.53 -12.26
N ASN A 526 -8.52 -36.39 -12.36
CA ASN A 526 -8.18 -35.22 -11.53
C ASN A 526 -9.38 -34.57 -10.83
N GLY A 527 -9.24 -34.30 -9.52
CA GLY A 527 -10.28 -33.92 -8.56
C GLY A 527 -11.00 -32.57 -8.76
N ASN A 528 -11.78 -32.16 -7.75
CA ASN A 528 -12.78 -31.08 -7.81
C ASN A 528 -12.27 -29.72 -8.34
N ASP A 529 -11.02 -29.35 -8.05
CA ASP A 529 -10.47 -28.02 -8.42
C ASP A 529 -10.34 -27.84 -9.94
N TYR A 530 -10.09 -28.93 -10.69
CA TYR A 530 -9.95 -28.89 -12.15
C TYR A 530 -11.29 -28.66 -12.86
N ALA A 531 -12.38 -29.20 -12.29
CA ALA A 531 -13.73 -29.03 -12.80
C ALA A 531 -14.23 -27.59 -12.63
N GLU A 532 -13.86 -26.94 -11.52
CA GLU A 532 -14.18 -25.53 -11.26
C GLU A 532 -13.42 -24.58 -12.18
N LEU A 533 -12.13 -24.82 -12.40
CA LEU A 533 -11.33 -24.06 -13.37
C LEU A 533 -11.91 -24.17 -14.78
N LEU A 534 -12.19 -25.39 -15.25
CA LEU A 534 -12.81 -25.64 -16.55
C LEU A 534 -14.14 -24.89 -16.73
N LYS A 535 -14.97 -24.84 -15.67
CA LYS A 535 -16.24 -24.11 -15.68
C LYS A 535 -16.01 -22.61 -15.82
N THR A 536 -15.02 -22.08 -15.11
CA THR A 536 -14.66 -20.65 -15.15
C THR A 536 -14.13 -20.24 -16.51
N THR A 537 -13.20 -21.01 -17.09
CA THR A 537 -12.62 -20.74 -18.40
C THR A 537 -13.67 -20.77 -19.52
N LYS A 538 -14.64 -21.70 -19.46
CA LYS A 538 -15.78 -21.74 -20.41
C LYS A 538 -16.64 -20.48 -20.32
N LYS A 539 -16.88 -19.97 -19.12
CA LYS A 539 -17.63 -18.73 -18.91
C LYS A 539 -16.89 -17.54 -19.52
N ASP A 540 -15.59 -17.41 -19.23
CA ASP A 540 -14.77 -16.31 -19.74
C ASP A 540 -14.74 -16.30 -21.28
N ILE A 541 -14.59 -17.47 -21.92
CA ILE A 541 -14.65 -17.60 -23.38
C ILE A 541 -15.99 -17.11 -23.94
N SER A 542 -17.12 -17.42 -23.28
CA SER A 542 -18.44 -16.99 -23.73
C SER A 542 -18.65 -15.47 -23.64
N GLU A 543 -17.90 -14.78 -22.78
CA GLU A 543 -17.98 -13.33 -22.61
C GLU A 543 -17.09 -12.55 -23.60
N LEU A 544 -16.10 -13.20 -24.24
CA LEU A 544 -15.16 -12.56 -25.17
C LEU A 544 -15.84 -11.83 -26.32
N SER A 545 -16.84 -12.45 -26.97
CA SER A 545 -17.57 -11.83 -28.08
C SER A 545 -18.21 -10.50 -27.67
N SER A 546 -18.80 -10.45 -26.47
CA SER A 546 -19.42 -9.24 -25.91
C SER A 546 -18.37 -8.15 -25.63
N LYS A 547 -17.24 -8.51 -25.02
CA LYS A 547 -16.14 -7.55 -24.73
C LYS A 547 -15.50 -7.01 -25.99
N ILE A 548 -15.29 -7.85 -27.00
CA ILE A 548 -14.79 -7.45 -28.31
C ILE A 548 -15.75 -6.45 -28.95
N ASN A 549 -17.04 -6.76 -29.04
CA ASN A 549 -18.03 -5.85 -29.60
C ASN A 549 -18.11 -4.52 -28.84
N LYS A 550 -17.97 -4.55 -27.52
CA LYS A 550 -17.91 -3.35 -26.68
C LYS A 550 -16.71 -2.47 -27.04
N TRP A 551 -15.51 -3.06 -27.11
CA TRP A 551 -14.29 -2.33 -27.50
C TRP A 551 -14.39 -1.76 -28.91
N ILE A 552 -14.85 -2.56 -29.88
CA ILE A 552 -15.07 -2.12 -31.27
C ILE A 552 -15.97 -0.89 -31.32
N THR A 553 -17.10 -0.94 -30.61
CA THR A 553 -18.08 0.16 -30.59
C THR A 553 -17.46 1.43 -30.00
N ALA A 554 -16.70 1.29 -28.91
CA ALA A 554 -16.02 2.42 -28.29
C ALA A 554 -14.94 3.02 -29.20
N HIS A 555 -14.12 2.17 -29.85
CA HIS A 555 -13.09 2.61 -30.78
C HIS A 555 -13.69 3.28 -32.02
N GLN A 556 -14.76 2.74 -32.61
CA GLN A 556 -15.46 3.37 -33.72
C GLN A 556 -16.02 4.76 -33.36
N ALA A 557 -16.56 4.90 -32.15
CA ALA A 557 -17.04 6.19 -31.66
C ALA A 557 -15.88 7.20 -31.50
N TRP A 558 -14.74 6.75 -30.97
CA TRP A 558 -13.53 7.55 -30.86
C TRP A 558 -12.99 8.00 -32.22
N ILE A 559 -12.83 7.08 -33.18
CA ILE A 559 -12.35 7.39 -34.53
C ILE A 559 -13.26 8.39 -35.24
N LYS A 560 -14.58 8.21 -35.12
CA LYS A 560 -15.56 9.14 -35.72
C LYS A 560 -15.44 10.57 -35.18
N GLU A 561 -15.02 10.73 -33.92
CA GLU A 561 -14.84 12.04 -33.30
C GLU A 561 -13.53 12.73 -33.71
N ILE A 562 -12.48 11.96 -34.05
CA ILE A 562 -11.17 12.53 -34.40
C ILE A 562 -10.92 12.66 -35.91
N ASP A 563 -11.70 11.97 -36.74
CA ASP A 563 -11.57 12.00 -38.21
C ASP A 563 -12.61 12.94 -38.86
N GLU A 564 -12.25 14.22 -39.03
CA GLU A 564 -13.03 15.18 -39.83
C GLU A 564 -12.89 14.94 -41.36
N TYR A 565 -11.93 14.11 -41.79
CA TYR A 565 -11.59 13.89 -43.20
C TYR A 565 -12.37 12.72 -43.82
N SER A 566 -13.69 12.85 -43.96
CA SER A 566 -14.55 12.11 -44.93
C SER A 566 -14.04 10.72 -45.41
N SER A 567 -13.67 9.83 -44.50
CA SER A 567 -12.94 8.60 -44.86
C SER A 567 -13.85 7.38 -44.91
N GLU A 568 -15.02 7.49 -45.55
CA GLU A 568 -15.78 6.29 -45.97
C GLU A 568 -14.84 5.32 -46.72
N ALA A 569 -13.84 5.83 -47.45
CA ALA A 569 -12.86 4.99 -48.16
C ALA A 569 -11.73 4.35 -47.30
N ILE A 570 -11.39 4.90 -46.12
CA ILE A 570 -10.26 4.42 -45.28
C ILE A 570 -10.77 3.70 -44.02
N SER A 571 -11.84 4.21 -43.41
CA SER A 571 -12.51 3.62 -42.24
C SER A 571 -13.25 2.32 -42.56
N GLU A 572 -14.03 2.27 -43.65
CA GLU A 572 -14.83 1.08 -44.00
C GLU A 572 -13.97 -0.12 -44.45
N LYS A 573 -12.80 0.14 -45.05
CA LYS A 573 -12.03 -0.89 -45.74
C LYS A 573 -11.13 -1.74 -44.83
N TYR A 574 -10.80 -1.24 -43.62
CA TYR A 574 -9.78 -1.87 -42.76
C TYR A 574 -10.25 -2.18 -41.33
N LEU A 575 -11.19 -1.41 -40.76
CA LEU A 575 -11.75 -1.75 -39.44
C LEU A 575 -12.99 -2.66 -39.57
N GLY A 576 -13.84 -2.39 -40.57
CA GLY A 576 -15.11 -3.08 -40.78
C GLY A 576 -14.95 -4.57 -41.12
N ASN A 577 -14.23 -4.91 -42.19
CA ASN A 577 -14.12 -6.30 -42.63
C ASN A 577 -13.39 -7.19 -41.62
N THR A 578 -12.31 -6.69 -41.04
CA THR A 578 -11.46 -7.44 -40.10
C THR A 578 -12.18 -7.74 -38.78
N LEU A 579 -12.97 -6.80 -38.26
CA LEU A 579 -13.75 -6.99 -37.03
C LEU A 579 -15.06 -7.75 -37.26
N ILE A 580 -15.68 -7.62 -38.44
CA ILE A 580 -16.81 -8.44 -38.87
C ILE A 580 -16.36 -9.89 -39.06
N GLU A 581 -15.21 -10.13 -39.69
CA GLU A 581 -14.62 -11.47 -39.82
C GLU A 581 -14.27 -12.07 -38.46
N LEU A 582 -13.74 -11.27 -37.52
CA LEU A 582 -13.45 -11.71 -36.16
C LEU A 582 -14.72 -12.06 -35.37
N SER A 583 -15.75 -11.21 -35.46
CA SER A 583 -17.04 -11.40 -34.80
C SER A 583 -17.77 -12.62 -35.36
N CYS A 584 -17.78 -12.80 -36.69
CA CYS A 584 -18.32 -13.98 -37.35
C CYS A 584 -17.54 -15.26 -36.98
N ALA A 585 -16.20 -15.19 -36.90
CA ALA A 585 -15.38 -16.33 -36.48
C ALA A 585 -15.66 -16.73 -35.03
N ILE A 586 -15.78 -15.77 -34.11
CA ILE A 586 -16.05 -16.01 -32.68
C ILE A 586 -17.49 -16.45 -32.44
N SER A 587 -18.48 -15.86 -33.10
CA SER A 587 -19.89 -16.29 -33.01
C SER A 587 -20.17 -17.65 -33.65
N SER A 588 -19.22 -18.19 -34.42
CA SER A 588 -19.30 -19.55 -34.99
C SER A 588 -18.63 -20.64 -34.11
N ILE A 589 -17.97 -20.25 -33.02
CA ILE A 589 -17.44 -21.09 -31.93
C ILE A 589 -18.55 -21.31 -30.90
#